data_AF-J2Z9Y4-F1
#
_entry.id   AF-J2Z9Y4-F1
#
_cell.length_a   1.000
_cell.length_b   1.000
_cell.length_c   1.000
_cell.angle_alpha   90.00
_cell.angle_beta   90.00
_cell.angle_gamma   90.00
#
_symmetry.space_group_name_H-M   'P 1'
#
loop_
_entity.id
_entity.type
_entity.pdbx_description
1 polymer ?
#
loop_
_entity_poly.entity_id
_entity_poly.type
_entity_poly.pdbx_seq_one_letter_code
_entity_poly.pdbx_strand_id
1 'polypeptide(L)'
;MRDLQERVPDTEFVIVPKCKAALAEIPDDTVVGYSRGYADILVHNFSDSVEWRSRRVHILGGSPPKQLTVIDQLTQPTLTGDPPADIVGLDWNGLHRGAQFGEFWTDSGWNDSGRDASHMTVRATVRHGLGHVRSFWESQSV
;
A
#
# COMPACT_ATOMS: atom_id res chain seq x y z
N MET A 1 -22.37 4.91 -4.69
CA MET A 1 -21.55 4.77 -3.47
C MET A 1 -22.37 5.07 -2.23
N ARG A 2 -23.10 6.19 -2.19
CA ARG A 2 -23.96 6.56 -1.05
C ARG A 2 -24.97 5.48 -0.67
N ASP A 3 -25.68 4.90 -1.65
CA ASP A 3 -26.59 3.78 -1.43
C ASP A 3 -25.90 2.52 -0.86
N LEU A 4 -24.62 2.31 -1.16
CA LEU A 4 -23.84 1.19 -0.60
C LEU A 4 -23.42 1.50 0.84
N GLN A 5 -22.99 2.74 1.13
CA GLN A 5 -22.65 3.18 2.48
C GLN A 5 -23.86 3.08 3.42
N GLU A 6 -25.07 3.39 2.96
CA GLU A 6 -26.29 3.20 3.75
C GLU A 6 -26.55 1.74 4.11
N ARG A 7 -26.16 0.81 3.24
CA ARG A 7 -26.36 -0.64 3.45
C ARG A 7 -25.29 -1.28 4.32
N VAL A 8 -24.08 -0.73 4.33
CA VAL A 8 -22.94 -1.21 5.12
C VAL A 8 -22.22 -0.02 5.78
N PRO A 9 -22.85 0.62 6.78
CA PRO A 9 -22.37 1.89 7.34
C PRO A 9 -21.00 1.79 8.00
N ASP A 10 -20.62 0.60 8.46
CA ASP A 10 -19.33 0.35 9.10
C ASP A 10 -18.20 0.01 8.10
N THR A 11 -18.47 0.06 6.78
CA THR A 11 -17.50 -0.27 5.74
C THR A 11 -16.88 0.99 5.13
N GLU A 12 -15.57 1.14 5.31
CA GLU A 12 -14.78 2.14 4.59
C GLU A 12 -14.52 1.64 3.16
N PHE A 13 -14.91 2.44 2.17
CA PHE A 13 -14.73 2.10 0.76
C PHE A 13 -13.49 2.78 0.21
N VAL A 14 -12.64 2.01 -0.46
CA VAL A 14 -11.46 2.53 -1.17
C VAL A 14 -11.76 2.59 -2.67
N ILE A 15 -11.69 3.79 -3.26
CA ILE A 15 -11.84 3.97 -4.72
C ILE A 15 -10.45 4.11 -5.36
N VAL A 16 -10.16 3.31 -6.37
CA VAL A 16 -8.86 3.29 -7.05
C VAL A 16 -8.97 3.95 -8.42
N PRO A 17 -8.70 5.27 -8.56
CA PRO A 17 -8.78 5.93 -9.84
C PRO A 17 -7.69 5.41 -10.80
N LYS A 18 -8.01 5.41 -12.09
CA LYS A 18 -7.11 4.97 -13.18
C LYS A 18 -6.79 6.09 -14.18
N CYS A 19 -7.29 7.30 -13.94
CA CYS A 19 -7.01 8.49 -14.72
C CYS A 19 -7.28 9.75 -13.88
N LYS A 20 -6.76 10.90 -14.32
CA LYS A 20 -6.89 12.20 -13.64
C LYS A 20 -8.35 12.65 -13.51
N ALA A 21 -9.13 12.47 -14.57
CA ALA A 21 -10.55 12.83 -14.57
C ALA A 21 -11.32 12.05 -13.50
N ALA A 22 -11.08 10.74 -13.36
CA ALA A 22 -11.71 9.95 -12.32
C ALA A 22 -11.27 10.37 -10.91
N LEU A 23 -9.99 10.72 -10.71
CA LEU A 23 -9.49 11.21 -9.41
C LEU A 23 -10.21 12.51 -9.00
N ALA A 24 -10.39 13.45 -9.93
CA ALA A 24 -11.03 14.74 -9.67
C ALA A 24 -12.52 14.63 -9.27
N GLU A 25 -13.21 13.57 -9.70
CA GLU A 25 -14.63 13.34 -9.38
C GLU A 25 -14.84 12.64 -8.02
N ILE A 26 -13.79 12.13 -7.38
CA ILE A 26 -13.92 11.43 -6.09
C ILE A 26 -13.99 12.47 -4.96
N PRO A 27 -15.05 12.44 -4.12
CA PRO A 27 -15.16 13.33 -2.95
C PRO A 27 -13.95 13.27 -2.01
N ASP A 28 -13.59 14.40 -1.42
CA ASP A 28 -12.40 14.53 -0.55
C ASP A 28 -12.45 13.66 0.71
N ASP A 29 -13.65 13.34 1.20
CA ASP A 29 -13.89 12.50 2.37
C ASP A 29 -13.78 11.00 2.09
N THR A 30 -13.68 10.60 0.81
CA THR A 30 -13.56 9.21 0.39
C THR A 30 -12.10 8.77 0.35
N VAL A 31 -11.82 7.59 0.90
CA VAL A 31 -10.48 6.99 0.81
C VAL A 31 -10.15 6.65 -0.65
N VAL A 32 -9.03 7.19 -1.12
CA VAL A 32 -8.51 6.93 -2.47
C VAL A 32 -7.36 5.94 -2.44
N GLY A 33 -7.39 5.00 -3.37
CA GLY A 33 -6.37 3.98 -3.53
C GLY A 33 -5.19 4.46 -4.37
N TYR A 34 -4.02 4.61 -3.75
CA TYR A 34 -2.79 4.93 -4.44
C TYR A 34 -2.12 3.64 -4.94
N SER A 35 -2.22 3.36 -6.24
CA SER A 35 -1.62 2.14 -6.82
C SER A 35 -0.10 2.22 -6.88
N ARG A 36 0.58 1.33 -6.14
CA ARG A 36 2.06 1.25 -6.03
C ARG A 36 2.67 -0.11 -6.38
N GLY A 37 1.83 -1.11 -6.68
CA GLY A 37 2.22 -2.49 -7.02
C GLY A 37 2.29 -2.80 -8.52
N TYR A 38 1.87 -4.01 -8.89
CA TYR A 38 1.71 -4.45 -10.28
C TYR A 38 0.32 -4.08 -10.78
N ALA A 39 0.14 -2.83 -11.22
CA ALA A 39 -1.08 -2.37 -11.88
C ALA A 39 -0.74 -1.90 -13.29
N ASP A 40 -1.67 -2.08 -14.24
CA ASP A 40 -1.49 -1.66 -15.64
C ASP A 40 -1.26 -0.15 -15.75
N ILE A 41 -1.87 0.61 -14.84
CA ILE A 41 -1.71 2.06 -14.72
C ILE A 41 -1.30 2.36 -13.27
N LEU A 42 -0.14 3.00 -13.11
CA LEU A 42 0.37 3.51 -11.84
C LEU A 42 0.01 4.99 -11.68
N VAL A 43 0.00 5.46 -10.43
CA VAL A 43 -0.43 6.83 -10.10
C VAL A 43 0.39 7.90 -10.85
N HIS A 44 1.71 7.71 -10.93
CA HIS A 44 2.62 8.63 -11.64
C HIS A 44 2.42 8.65 -13.16
N ASN A 45 1.61 7.74 -13.73
CA ASN A 45 1.30 7.76 -15.16
C ASN A 45 0.23 8.80 -15.50
N PHE A 46 -0.57 9.28 -14.53
CA PHE A 46 -1.73 10.12 -14.82
C PHE A 46 -1.95 11.28 -13.86
N SER A 47 -1.21 11.39 -12.76
CA SER A 47 -1.39 12.45 -11.76
C SER A 47 -0.09 12.78 -11.04
N ASP A 48 -0.05 13.97 -10.46
CA ASP A 48 1.05 14.47 -9.65
C ASP A 48 0.77 14.25 -8.16
N SER A 49 1.83 14.12 -7.34
CA SER A 49 1.69 13.87 -5.89
C SER A 49 0.86 14.92 -5.17
N VAL A 50 0.87 16.17 -5.64
CA VAL A 50 0.06 17.27 -5.07
C VAL A 50 -1.43 16.99 -5.10
N GLU A 51 -1.92 16.23 -6.09
CA GLU A 51 -3.34 15.88 -6.23
C GLU A 51 -3.81 14.85 -5.20
N TRP A 52 -2.87 14.20 -4.51
CA TRP A 52 -3.12 13.18 -3.49
C TRP A 52 -2.91 13.70 -2.07
N ARG A 53 -2.28 14.87 -1.93
CA ARG A 53 -2.09 15.55 -0.64
C ARG A 53 -3.42 16.08 -0.12
N SER A 54 -3.56 16.20 1.20
CA SER A 54 -4.84 16.51 1.88
C SER A 54 -5.96 15.48 1.70
N ARG A 55 -5.71 14.37 0.99
CA ARG A 55 -6.67 13.27 0.81
C ARG A 55 -6.40 12.16 1.83
N ARG A 56 -7.43 11.33 2.06
CA ARG A 56 -7.28 10.05 2.77
C ARG A 56 -6.82 8.98 1.78
N VAL A 57 -5.64 8.41 2.00
CA VAL A 57 -4.95 7.55 1.02
C VAL A 57 -4.68 6.17 1.59
N HIS A 58 -5.07 5.14 0.83
CA HIS A 58 -4.66 3.75 1.06
C HIS A 58 -3.66 3.33 -0.01
N ILE A 59 -2.47 2.87 0.38
CA ILE A 59 -1.42 2.47 -0.57
C ILE A 59 -1.61 1.00 -0.97
N LEU A 60 -1.87 0.78 -2.26
CA LEU A 60 -2.20 -0.53 -2.83
C LEU A 60 -0.96 -1.18 -3.45
N GLY A 61 -0.43 -2.20 -2.78
CA GLY A 61 0.74 -2.96 -3.20
C GLY A 61 2.08 -2.25 -2.96
N GLY A 62 3.14 -2.86 -3.50
CA GLY A 62 4.53 -2.47 -3.25
C GLY A 62 5.07 -3.11 -1.97
N SER A 63 6.38 -3.42 -1.95
CA SER A 63 7.06 -3.84 -0.72
C SER A 63 7.16 -2.68 0.27
N PRO A 64 7.42 -2.92 1.56
CA PRO A 64 7.48 -1.85 2.56
C PRO A 64 8.39 -0.66 2.19
N PRO A 65 9.61 -0.84 1.63
CA PRO A 65 10.43 0.30 1.19
C PRO A 65 9.77 1.11 0.05
N LYS A 66 9.04 0.45 -0.86
CA LYS A 66 8.34 1.12 -1.96
C LYS A 66 7.13 1.91 -1.46
N GLN A 67 6.48 1.43 -0.40
CA GLN A 67 5.38 2.10 0.29
C GLN A 67 5.91 3.30 1.07
N LEU A 68 7.02 3.14 1.80
CA LEU A 68 7.69 4.23 2.52
C LEU A 68 8.04 5.41 1.60
N THR A 69 8.57 5.15 0.39
CA THR A 69 8.82 6.23 -0.58
C THR A 69 7.56 7.03 -0.93
N VAL A 70 6.40 6.37 -1.03
CA VAL A 70 5.13 7.05 -1.30
C VAL A 70 4.67 7.82 -0.07
N ILE A 71 4.78 7.22 1.13
CA ILE A 71 4.48 7.90 2.39
C ILE A 71 5.30 9.18 2.47
N ASP A 72 6.63 9.10 2.30
CA ASP A 72 7.50 10.28 2.36
C ASP A 72 7.10 11.34 1.34
N GLN A 73 6.82 10.94 0.09
CA GLN A 73 6.38 11.86 -0.95
C GLN A 73 5.07 12.59 -0.60
N LEU A 74 4.13 11.90 0.06
CA LEU A 74 2.81 12.42 0.35
C LEU A 74 2.69 13.11 1.71
N THR A 75 3.62 12.88 2.64
CA THR A 75 3.51 13.38 4.03
C THR A 75 4.64 14.33 4.43
N GLN A 76 5.82 14.26 3.82
CA GLN A 76 6.91 15.17 4.18
C GLN A 76 6.56 16.63 3.79
N PRO A 77 7.12 17.62 4.49
CA PRO A 77 6.95 19.03 4.15
C PRO A 77 7.41 19.34 2.72
N THR A 78 6.67 20.21 2.03
CA THR A 78 7.01 20.69 0.68
C THR A 78 7.31 22.19 0.70
N LEU A 79 8.01 22.68 -0.34
CA LEU A 79 8.30 24.11 -0.50
C LEU A 79 7.02 24.97 -0.67
N THR A 80 5.96 24.37 -1.21
CA THR A 80 4.65 24.98 -1.40
C THR A 80 3.81 25.03 -0.13
N GLY A 81 4.21 24.28 0.92
CA GLY A 81 3.46 24.20 2.18
C GLY A 81 2.16 23.41 2.08
N ASP A 82 2.02 22.56 1.06
CA ASP A 82 0.81 21.74 0.89
C ASP A 82 0.63 20.78 2.08
N PRO A 83 -0.60 20.59 2.60
CA PRO A 83 -0.83 19.70 3.74
C PRO A 83 -0.42 18.26 3.40
N PRO A 84 0.00 17.44 4.38
CA PRO A 84 0.27 16.02 4.14
C PRO A 84 -1.01 15.27 3.76
N ALA A 85 -0.87 14.14 3.06
CA ALA A 85 -1.96 13.17 2.95
C ALA A 85 -2.19 12.45 4.29
N ASP A 86 -3.43 12.02 4.53
CA ASP A 86 -3.77 11.12 5.63
C ASP A 86 -3.62 9.67 5.17
N ILE A 87 -2.55 8.99 5.59
CA ILE A 87 -2.29 7.59 5.20
C ILE A 87 -3.09 6.67 6.12
N VAL A 88 -4.20 6.13 5.60
CA VAL A 88 -5.15 5.34 6.40
C VAL A 88 -4.92 3.83 6.34
N GLY A 89 -4.10 3.36 5.40
CA GLY A 89 -3.86 1.93 5.23
C GLY A 89 -2.86 1.57 4.15
N LEU A 90 -2.35 0.34 4.24
CA LEU A 90 -1.35 -0.26 3.36
C LEU A 90 -1.75 -1.71 3.10
N ASP A 91 -1.58 -2.20 1.87
CA ASP A 91 -1.63 -3.64 1.59
C ASP A 91 -0.55 -4.09 0.62
N TRP A 92 -0.23 -5.39 0.68
CA TRP A 92 0.67 -6.01 -0.27
C TRP A 92 0.51 -7.53 -0.31
N ASN A 93 0.07 -8.04 -1.46
CA ASN A 93 -0.10 -9.48 -1.69
C ASN A 93 1.22 -10.25 -1.92
N GLY A 94 2.37 -9.57 -1.92
CA GLY A 94 3.65 -10.19 -2.26
C GLY A 94 4.03 -11.33 -1.32
N LEU A 95 3.75 -11.20 -0.02
CA LEU A 95 4.09 -12.23 0.97
C LEU A 95 3.44 -13.58 0.66
N HIS A 96 2.14 -13.57 0.30
CA HIS A 96 1.45 -14.79 -0.08
C HIS A 96 2.00 -15.35 -1.40
N ARG A 97 2.29 -14.49 -2.38
CA ARG A 97 2.87 -14.91 -3.67
C ARG A 97 4.25 -15.54 -3.50
N GLY A 98 5.16 -14.91 -2.76
CA GLY A 98 6.50 -15.45 -2.49
C GLY A 98 6.44 -16.78 -1.75
N ALA A 99 5.55 -16.90 -0.76
CA ALA A 99 5.41 -18.11 0.03
C ALA A 99 4.98 -19.33 -0.79
N GLN A 100 4.27 -19.15 -1.92
CA GLN A 100 3.95 -20.24 -2.85
C GLN A 100 5.21 -20.87 -3.48
N PHE A 101 6.32 -20.12 -3.50
CA PHE A 101 7.61 -20.55 -4.02
C PHE A 101 8.63 -20.81 -2.91
N GLY A 102 8.23 -20.88 -1.63
CA GLY A 102 9.17 -21.01 -0.51
C GLY A 102 9.97 -19.74 -0.22
N GLU A 103 9.59 -18.60 -0.78
CA GLU A 103 10.26 -17.32 -0.58
C GLU A 103 9.54 -16.49 0.49
N PHE A 104 10.29 -15.68 1.23
CA PHE A 104 9.75 -14.68 2.14
C PHE A 104 10.53 -13.37 2.00
N TRP A 105 9.87 -12.28 2.36
CA TRP A 105 10.48 -10.95 2.30
C TRP A 105 11.24 -10.65 3.60
N THR A 106 12.40 -10.01 3.47
CA THR A 106 13.23 -9.41 4.51
C THR A 106 13.53 -7.95 4.15
N ASP A 107 14.06 -7.19 5.11
CA ASP A 107 14.58 -5.83 4.91
C ASP A 107 15.56 -5.69 3.73
N SER A 108 16.31 -6.76 3.47
CA SER A 108 17.34 -6.92 2.45
C SER A 108 16.81 -7.45 1.12
N GLY A 109 15.52 -7.81 1.03
CA GLY A 109 14.88 -8.26 -0.20
C GLY A 109 14.17 -9.61 -0.07
N TRP A 110 14.08 -10.33 -1.18
CA TRP A 110 13.51 -11.68 -1.18
C TRP A 110 14.56 -12.69 -0.72
N ASN A 111 14.18 -13.55 0.22
CA ASN A 111 14.98 -14.67 0.69
C ASN A 111 14.27 -15.98 0.28
N ASP A 112 15.02 -16.89 -0.33
CA ASP A 112 14.54 -18.14 -0.89
C ASP A 112 14.97 -19.38 -0.10
N SER A 113 15.64 -19.22 1.06
CA SER A 113 16.09 -20.32 1.91
C SER A 113 14.94 -21.21 2.44
N GLY A 114 13.69 -20.74 2.35
CA GLY A 114 12.51 -21.56 2.64
C GLY A 114 12.17 -22.58 1.57
N ARG A 115 12.78 -22.52 0.36
CA ARG A 115 12.55 -23.48 -0.75
C ARG A 115 12.97 -24.90 -0.39
N ASP A 116 14.09 -25.04 0.30
CA ASP A 116 14.69 -26.33 0.64
C ASP A 116 14.33 -26.81 2.05
N ALA A 117 13.56 -26.01 2.79
CA ALA A 117 13.15 -26.33 4.15
C ALA A 117 11.94 -27.27 4.15
N SER A 118 12.18 -28.56 4.37
CA SER A 118 11.17 -29.64 4.38
C SER A 118 9.96 -29.43 5.30
N HIS A 119 10.01 -28.46 6.21
CA HIS A 119 8.98 -28.15 7.20
C HIS A 119 8.30 -26.79 6.98
N MET A 120 8.70 -26.00 5.97
CA MET A 120 8.10 -24.70 5.70
C MET A 120 6.83 -24.83 4.84
N THR A 121 5.68 -24.75 5.50
CA THR A 121 4.39 -24.60 4.82
C THR A 121 4.21 -23.16 4.34
N VAL A 122 3.39 -22.94 3.30
CA VAL A 122 3.00 -21.58 2.84
C VAL A 122 2.57 -20.68 4.00
N ARG A 123 1.76 -21.20 4.93
CA ARG A 123 1.32 -20.45 6.11
C ARG A 123 2.48 -20.05 7.02
N ALA A 124 3.43 -20.95 7.25
CA ALA A 124 4.61 -20.67 8.06
C ALA A 124 5.50 -19.61 7.38
N THR A 125 5.71 -19.72 6.07
CA THR A 125 6.48 -18.77 5.27
C THR A 125 5.85 -17.37 5.26
N VAL A 126 4.52 -17.28 5.09
CA VAL A 126 3.79 -16.00 5.20
C VAL A 126 3.94 -15.38 6.59
N ARG A 127 3.75 -16.17 7.66
CA ARG A 127 3.93 -15.66 9.04
C ARG A 127 5.34 -15.16 9.28
N HIS A 128 6.35 -15.87 8.77
CA HIS A 128 7.74 -15.44 8.88
C HIS A 128 7.98 -14.12 8.15
N GLY A 129 7.53 -13.99 6.90
CA GLY A 129 7.62 -12.74 6.15
C GLY A 129 6.86 -11.57 6.78
N LEU A 130 5.68 -11.82 7.36
CA LEU A 130 4.94 -10.79 8.13
C LEU A 130 5.73 -10.29 9.34
N GLY A 131 6.52 -11.16 9.99
CA GLY A 131 7.42 -10.76 11.07
C GLY A 131 8.45 -9.73 10.61
N HIS A 132 9.08 -9.96 9.45
CA HIS A 132 10.02 -9.01 8.84
C HIS A 132 9.34 -7.71 8.44
N VAL A 133 8.14 -7.77 7.85
CA VAL A 133 7.36 -6.56 7.51
C VAL A 133 7.04 -5.74 8.76
N ARG A 134 6.63 -6.40 9.85
CA ARG A 134 6.40 -5.73 11.13
C ARG A 134 7.66 -5.06 11.66
N SER A 135 8.80 -5.79 11.71
CA SER A 135 10.07 -5.23 12.18
C SER A 135 10.56 -4.06 11.33
N PHE A 136 10.31 -4.09 10.01
CA PHE A 136 10.57 -2.94 9.15
C PHE A 136 9.78 -1.71 9.61
N TRP A 137 8.46 -1.82 9.82
CA TRP A 137 7.65 -0.68 10.23
C TRP A 137 7.99 -0.18 11.64
N GLU A 138 8.25 -1.08 12.58
CA GLU A 138 8.72 -0.73 13.92
C GLU A 138 10.03 0.08 13.86
N SER A 139 10.93 -0.24 12.92
CA SER A 139 12.18 0.52 12.71
C SER A 139 11.95 1.95 12.17
N GLN A 140 10.80 2.18 11.52
CA GLN A 140 10.39 3.49 11.02
C GLN A 140 9.58 4.28 12.05
N SER A 141 9.47 3.78 13.30
CA SER A 141 8.65 4.37 14.37
C SER A 141 7.15 4.43 14.04
N VAL A 142 6.65 3.43 13.29
CA VAL A 142 5.24 3.23 12.94
C VAL A 142 4.71 1.97 13.62
#